data_AF-A0A645IXA0-F1
#
_entry.id   AF-A0A645IXA0-F1
#
_cell.length_a   1.000
_cell.length_b   1.000
_cell.length_c   1.000
_cell.angle_alpha   90.00
_cell.angle_beta   90.00
_cell.angle_gamma   90.00
#
_symmetry.space_group_name_H-M   'P 1'
#
loop_
_entity.id
_entity.type
_entity.pdbx_description
1 polymer ?
#
loop_
_entity_poly.entity_id
_entity_poly.type
_entity_poly.pdbx_seq_one_letter_code
_entity_poly.pdbx_strand_id
1 'polypeptide(L)'
;MDTTGDLVNLIRKILPAPVQRKMGSHPARKVFQALRIAVNDEINALEEALEGSLKILGPNGKVLAISYHSLEDRIVKTKFRKWQEEGLGQSKPRKAIVPSPDEIEKNYKSRSAKLRIFESEISAKGGKADAIHRMPT
;
A
#
# COMPACT_ATOMS: atom_id res chain seq x y z
N MET A 1 -6.77 27.79 -13.51
CA MET A 1 -7.12 27.00 -12.31
C MET A 1 -5.80 26.76 -11.64
N ASP A 2 -5.55 27.48 -10.56
CA ASP A 2 -4.17 27.78 -10.15
C ASP A 2 -3.93 27.44 -8.69
N THR A 3 -5.00 27.24 -7.91
CA THR A 3 -4.93 26.87 -6.49
C THR A 3 -5.74 25.60 -6.19
N THR A 4 -5.41 24.97 -5.05
CA THR A 4 -6.21 23.84 -4.52
C THR A 4 -7.65 24.26 -4.18
N GLY A 5 -7.84 25.54 -3.80
CA GLY A 5 -9.16 26.14 -3.56
C GLY A 5 -10.03 26.17 -4.82
N ASP A 6 -9.44 26.53 -5.97
CA ASP A 6 -10.15 26.53 -7.25
C ASP A 6 -10.66 25.13 -7.59
N LEU A 7 -9.84 24.10 -7.34
CA LEU A 7 -10.20 22.71 -7.62
C LEU A 7 -11.31 22.21 -6.71
N VAL A 8 -11.25 22.55 -5.42
CA VAL A 8 -12.34 22.26 -4.49
C VAL A 8 -13.65 22.91 -4.95
N ASN A 9 -13.59 24.19 -5.36
CA ASN A 9 -14.77 24.93 -5.81
C ASN A 9 -15.35 24.33 -7.09
N LEU A 10 -14.52 23.95 -8.06
CA LEU A 10 -14.96 23.27 -9.27
C LEU A 10 -15.63 21.92 -8.97
N ILE A 11 -15.01 21.08 -8.13
CA ILE A 11 -15.58 19.78 -7.74
C ILE A 11 -16.95 19.94 -7.08
N ARG A 12 -17.11 20.94 -6.20
CA ARG A 12 -18.39 21.25 -5.55
C ARG A 12 -19.46 21.73 -6.52
N LYS A 13 -19.09 22.47 -7.57
CA LYS A 13 -20.01 22.91 -8.62
C LYS A 13 -20.49 21.75 -9.50
N ILE A 14 -19.63 20.78 -9.78
CA ILE A 14 -19.94 19.64 -10.67
C ILE A 14 -20.74 18.55 -9.94
N LEU A 15 -20.43 18.26 -8.68
CA LEU A 15 -21.07 17.17 -7.95
C LEU A 15 -22.49 17.57 -7.48
N PRO A 16 -23.54 16.79 -7.80
CA PRO A 16 -24.88 17.08 -7.30
C PRO A 16 -24.94 17.08 -5.77
N ALA A 17 -25.72 18.00 -5.18
CA ALA A 17 -25.87 18.12 -3.72
C ALA A 17 -26.28 16.81 -3.01
N PRO A 18 -27.13 15.92 -3.57
CA PRO A 18 -27.40 14.61 -2.97
C PRO A 18 -26.16 13.71 -2.90
N VAL A 19 -25.28 13.75 -3.91
CA VAL A 19 -24.04 12.97 -3.93
C VAL A 19 -23.07 13.49 -2.87
N GLN A 20 -22.92 14.81 -2.78
CA GLN A 20 -22.06 15.44 -1.76
C GLN A 20 -22.46 15.03 -0.34
N ARG A 21 -23.77 15.04 -0.03
CA ARG A 21 -24.31 14.64 1.28
C ARG A 21 -24.06 13.16 1.59
N LYS A 22 -24.13 12.27 0.60
CA LYS A 22 -23.90 10.82 0.78
C LYS A 22 -22.43 10.44 1.02
N MET A 23 -21.47 11.29 0.66
CA MET A 23 -20.05 10.94 0.69
C MET A 23 -19.44 10.87 2.10
N GLY A 24 -20.10 11.39 3.14
CA GLY A 24 -19.67 11.35 4.55
C GLY A 24 -18.30 11.98 4.83
N SER A 25 -17.68 12.59 3.82
CA SER A 25 -16.34 13.16 3.81
C SER A 25 -16.27 14.25 2.76
N HIS A 26 -15.27 15.12 2.85
CA HIS A 26 -15.12 16.24 1.93
C HIS A 26 -15.15 15.75 0.45
N PRO A 27 -16.02 16.28 -0.41
CA PRO A 27 -16.23 15.76 -1.78
C PRO A 27 -14.96 15.66 -2.61
N ALA A 28 -14.04 16.61 -2.40
CA ALA A 28 -12.77 16.65 -3.12
C ALA A 28 -11.75 15.58 -2.66
N ARG A 29 -11.94 14.93 -1.50
CA ARG A 29 -10.92 14.06 -0.90
C ARG A 29 -10.46 12.93 -1.82
N LYS A 30 -11.40 12.28 -2.53
CA LYS A 30 -11.09 11.20 -3.48
C LYS A 30 -10.36 11.71 -4.72
N VAL A 31 -10.72 12.91 -5.19
CA VAL A 31 -10.07 13.53 -6.36
C VAL A 31 -8.63 13.91 -6.03
N PHE A 32 -8.40 14.58 -4.90
CA PHE A 32 -7.04 14.90 -4.45
C PHE A 32 -6.20 13.64 -4.18
N GLN A 33 -6.81 12.58 -3.64
CA GLN A 33 -6.13 11.29 -3.51
C GLN A 33 -5.72 10.72 -4.87
N ALA A 34 -6.63 10.71 -5.84
CA ALA A 34 -6.36 10.20 -7.18
C ALA A 34 -5.25 11.01 -7.89
N LEU A 35 -5.31 12.34 -7.79
CA LEU A 35 -4.27 13.21 -8.33
C LEU A 35 -2.91 12.97 -7.66
N ARG A 36 -2.87 12.85 -6.33
CA ARG A 36 -1.64 12.55 -5.60
C ARG A 36 -1.02 11.23 -6.05
N ILE A 37 -1.86 10.19 -6.18
CA ILE A 37 -1.42 8.88 -6.66
C ILE A 37 -0.86 8.97 -8.08
N ALA A 38 -1.58 9.65 -8.99
CA ALA A 38 -1.21 9.74 -10.40
C ALA A 38 0.04 10.62 -10.63
N VAL A 39 0.16 11.75 -9.93
CA VAL A 39 1.27 12.69 -10.11
C VAL A 39 2.57 12.13 -9.57
N ASN A 40 2.53 11.40 -8.45
CA ASN A 40 3.74 10.82 -7.85
C ASN A 40 3.98 9.37 -8.28
N ASP A 41 3.19 8.85 -9.22
CA ASP A 41 3.21 7.46 -9.67
C ASP A 41 3.27 6.43 -8.53
N GLU A 42 2.49 6.67 -7.47
CA GLU A 42 2.66 5.99 -6.17
C GLU A 42 2.41 4.48 -6.27
N ILE A 43 1.57 4.05 -7.22
CA ILE A 43 1.24 2.64 -7.42
C ILE A 43 2.42 1.89 -8.02
N ASN A 44 2.99 2.39 -9.10
CA ASN A 44 4.13 1.75 -9.75
C ASN A 44 5.34 1.76 -8.81
N ALA A 45 5.61 2.89 -8.14
CA ALA A 45 6.69 2.98 -7.17
C ALA A 45 6.55 1.95 -6.03
N LEU A 46 5.33 1.70 -5.53
CA LEU A 46 5.08 0.66 -4.53
C LEU A 46 5.35 -0.74 -5.08
N GLU A 47 4.92 -1.04 -6.30
CA GLU A 47 5.14 -2.34 -6.93
C GLU A 47 6.63 -2.61 -7.16
N GLU A 48 7.35 -1.63 -7.71
CA GLU A 48 8.80 -1.69 -7.91
C GLU A 48 9.55 -1.86 -6.59
N ALA A 49 9.16 -1.12 -5.54
CA ALA A 49 9.77 -1.24 -4.22
C ALA A 49 9.57 -2.64 -3.63
N LEU A 50 8.38 -3.23 -3.77
CA LEU A 50 8.12 -4.60 -3.32
C LEU A 50 8.97 -5.61 -4.10
N GLU A 51 9.06 -5.48 -5.41
CA GLU A 51 9.88 -6.38 -6.23
C GLU A 51 11.38 -6.22 -5.95
N GLY A 52 11.85 -5.00 -5.77
CA GLY A 52 13.20 -4.70 -5.34
C GLY A 52 13.51 -5.28 -3.96
N SER A 53 12.57 -5.20 -3.01
CA SER A 53 12.76 -5.71 -1.65
C SER A 53 13.01 -7.22 -1.62
N LEU A 54 12.34 -7.98 -2.50
CA LEU A 54 12.52 -9.42 -2.58
C LEU A 54 13.92 -9.80 -3.10
N LYS A 55 14.48 -9.02 -4.04
CA LYS A 55 15.80 -9.28 -4.63
C LYS A 55 16.96 -9.16 -3.63
N ILE A 56 16.76 -8.39 -2.57
CA ILE A 56 17.76 -8.15 -1.52
C ILE A 56 17.46 -8.89 -0.22
N LEU A 57 16.35 -9.64 -0.17
CA LEU A 57 15.90 -10.30 1.04
C LEU A 57 16.77 -11.53 1.33
N GLY A 58 17.46 -11.51 2.47
CA GLY A 58 18.21 -12.67 2.95
C GLY A 58 17.33 -13.68 3.69
N PRO A 59 17.91 -14.81 4.13
CA PRO A 59 17.22 -15.79 4.97
C PRO A 59 16.65 -15.13 6.23
N ASN A 60 15.39 -15.41 6.54
CA ASN A 60 14.64 -14.80 7.63
C ASN A 60 14.50 -13.26 7.53
N GLY A 61 14.82 -12.68 6.36
CA GLY A 61 14.65 -11.26 6.08
C GLY A 61 13.17 -10.87 6.07
N LYS A 62 12.86 -9.64 6.50
CA LYS A 62 11.48 -9.16 6.62
C LYS A 62 11.21 -7.95 5.74
N VAL A 63 10.08 -7.97 5.06
CA VAL A 63 9.51 -6.82 4.37
C VAL A 63 8.35 -6.31 5.21
N LEU A 64 8.48 -5.08 5.70
CA LEU A 64 7.44 -4.37 6.44
C LEU A 64 6.85 -3.30 5.53
N ALA A 65 5.55 -3.39 5.26
CA ALA A 65 4.84 -2.44 4.41
C ALA A 65 3.70 -1.78 5.19
N ILE A 66 3.75 -0.45 5.32
CA ILE A 66 2.71 0.37 5.93
C ILE A 66 1.94 1.07 4.82
N SER A 67 0.63 0.87 4.79
CA SER A 67 -0.28 1.48 3.80
C SER A 67 -1.30 2.35 4.51
N TYR A 68 -1.71 3.46 3.89
CA TYR A 68 -2.67 4.42 4.48
C TYR A 68 -4.02 4.42 3.76
N HIS A 69 -4.11 3.77 2.59
CA HIS A 69 -5.37 3.59 1.90
C HIS A 69 -5.57 2.19 1.32
N SER A 70 -6.83 1.88 0.98
CA SER A 70 -7.25 0.53 0.58
C SER A 70 -6.60 0.02 -0.70
N LEU A 71 -6.23 0.91 -1.63
CA LEU A 71 -5.53 0.52 -2.86
C LEU A 71 -4.11 0.00 -2.59
N GLU A 72 -3.28 0.76 -1.86
CA GLU A 72 -1.94 0.32 -1.39
C GLU A 72 -2.03 -1.00 -0.61
N ASP A 73 -2.90 -1.08 0.40
CA ASP A 73 -3.09 -2.27 1.24
C ASP A 73 -3.43 -3.51 0.39
N ARG A 74 -4.24 -3.33 -0.66
CA ARG A 74 -4.60 -4.40 -1.60
C ARG A 74 -3.40 -4.87 -2.42
N ILE A 75 -2.56 -3.94 -2.90
CA ILE A 75 -1.35 -4.28 -3.66
C ILE A 75 -0.39 -5.08 -2.79
N VAL A 76 -0.07 -4.58 -1.60
CA VAL A 76 0.81 -5.27 -0.63
C VAL A 76 0.25 -6.65 -0.29
N LYS A 77 -1.04 -6.74 0.04
CA LYS A 77 -1.68 -8.02 0.37
C LYS A 77 -1.59 -9.02 -0.78
N THR A 78 -1.87 -8.57 -2.01
CA THR A 78 -1.84 -9.43 -3.20
C THR A 78 -0.43 -9.91 -3.49
N LYS A 79 0.57 -9.01 -3.42
CA LYS A 79 1.98 -9.36 -3.65
C LYS A 79 2.50 -10.33 -2.59
N PHE A 80 2.25 -10.07 -1.31
CA PHE A 80 2.65 -10.99 -0.24
C PHE A 80 1.99 -12.36 -0.38
N ARG A 81 0.70 -12.43 -0.74
CA ARG A 81 0.04 -13.71 -1.00
C ARG A 81 0.70 -14.46 -2.16
N LYS A 82 1.02 -13.77 -3.26
CA LYS A 82 1.73 -14.36 -4.40
C LYS A 82 3.07 -14.95 -3.96
N TRP A 83 3.86 -14.23 -3.18
CA TRP A 83 5.13 -14.75 -2.66
C TRP A 83 4.97 -15.97 -1.74
N GLN A 84 3.87 -16.05 -0.98
CA GLN A 84 3.55 -17.24 -0.20
C GLN A 84 3.21 -18.44 -1.09
N GLU A 85 2.40 -18.22 -2.14
CA GLU A 85 2.04 -19.24 -3.13
C GLU A 85 3.28 -19.75 -3.89
N GLU A 86 4.28 -18.89 -4.10
CA GLU A 86 5.59 -19.22 -4.69
C GLU A 86 6.56 -19.87 -3.68
N GLY A 87 6.17 -20.05 -2.41
CA GLY A 87 6.99 -20.68 -1.39
C GLY A 87 8.20 -19.84 -0.93
N LEU A 88 8.16 -18.51 -1.11
CA LEU A 88 9.27 -17.61 -0.76
C LEU A 88 9.31 -17.23 0.73
N GLY A 89 8.27 -17.57 1.47
CA GLY A 89 8.13 -17.23 2.89
C GLY A 89 6.68 -17.11 3.33
N GLN A 90 6.46 -16.40 4.42
CA GLN A 90 5.14 -16.30 5.07
C GLN A 90 4.77 -14.86 5.41
N SER A 91 3.52 -14.49 5.16
CA SER A 91 2.94 -13.25 5.66
C SER A 91 2.29 -13.49 7.02
N LYS A 92 2.88 -12.91 8.06
CA LYS A 92 2.42 -13.05 9.45
C LYS A 92 2.48 -11.69 10.15
N PRO A 93 1.42 -11.26 10.86
CA PRO A 93 0.14 -11.94 11.05
C PRO A 93 -0.78 -11.90 9.81
N ARG A 94 -1.77 -12.81 9.76
CA ARG A 94 -2.72 -12.94 8.62
C ARG A 94 -3.53 -11.66 8.37
N LYS A 95 -3.89 -10.94 9.45
CA LYS A 95 -4.55 -9.63 9.39
C LYS A 95 -3.49 -8.55 9.55
N ALA A 96 -3.67 -7.43 8.87
CA ALA A 96 -2.77 -6.28 9.05
C ALA A 96 -2.82 -5.80 10.51
N ILE A 97 -1.67 -5.38 11.03
CA ILE A 97 -1.57 -4.71 12.32
C ILE A 97 -2.07 -3.28 12.12
N VAL A 98 -2.97 -2.84 13.01
CA VAL A 98 -3.58 -1.51 12.97
C VAL A 98 -3.16 -0.71 14.21
N PRO A 99 -3.16 0.62 14.13
CA PRO A 99 -2.84 1.48 15.27
C PRO A 99 -3.74 1.20 16.48
N SER A 100 -3.16 1.37 17.66
CA SER A 100 -3.94 1.36 18.92
C SER A 100 -4.73 2.67 19.10
N PRO A 101 -5.76 2.70 19.96
CA PRO A 101 -6.48 3.94 20.29
C PRO A 101 -5.54 5.06 20.76
N ASP A 102 -4.60 4.75 21.67
CA ASP A 102 -3.62 5.70 22.20
C ASP A 102 -2.70 6.26 21.11
N GLU A 103 -2.33 5.43 20.12
CA GLU A 103 -1.54 5.88 18.96
C GLU A 103 -2.34 6.84 18.08
N ILE A 104 -3.62 6.58 17.87
CA ILE A 104 -4.49 7.45 17.07
C ILE A 104 -4.71 8.79 17.78
N GLU A 105 -4.84 8.78 19.10
CA GLU A 105 -4.96 10.00 19.90
C GLU A 105 -3.69 10.87 19.77
N LYS A 106 -2.51 10.26 19.92
CA LYS A 106 -1.22 10.96 19.80
C LYS A 106 -0.86 11.33 18.35
N ASN A 107 -1.35 10.56 17.38
CA ASN A 107 -1.07 10.72 15.97
C ASN A 107 -2.28 10.35 15.11
N TYR A 108 -3.22 11.27 14.95
CA TYR A 108 -4.44 11.03 14.17
C TYR A 108 -4.17 10.59 12.71
N LYS A 109 -3.02 10.94 12.13
CA LYS A 109 -2.65 10.50 10.77
C LYS A 109 -2.43 8.99 10.69
N SER A 110 -2.12 8.32 11.80
CA SER A 110 -1.95 6.86 11.84
C SER A 110 -3.28 6.12 11.67
N ARG A 111 -4.44 6.73 11.93
CA ARG A 111 -5.76 6.04 12.01
C ARG A 111 -6.13 5.11 10.85
N SER A 112 -5.57 5.33 9.66
CA SER A 112 -5.82 4.52 8.47
C SER A 112 -4.66 3.62 8.08
N ALA A 113 -3.57 3.65 8.85
CA ALA A 113 -2.38 2.84 8.67
C ALA A 113 -2.70 1.36 8.86
N LYS A 114 -2.09 0.55 8.00
CA LYS A 114 -2.12 -0.91 8.05
C LYS A 114 -0.73 -1.42 7.79
N LEU A 115 -0.13 -2.05 8.80
CA LEU A 115 1.15 -2.72 8.70
C LEU A 115 0.95 -4.17 8.29
N ARG A 116 1.64 -4.58 7.23
CA ARG A 116 1.79 -5.98 6.82
C ARG A 116 3.25 -6.38 6.87
N ILE A 117 3.50 -7.62 7.26
CA ILE A 117 4.84 -8.17 7.37
C ILE A 117 4.90 -9.45 6.53
N PHE A 118 5.98 -9.59 5.78
CA PHE A 118 6.36 -10.81 5.08
C PHE A 118 7.75 -11.20 5.58
N GLU A 119 7.91 -12.46 5.98
CA GLU A 119 9.16 -13.05 6.45
C GLU A 119 9.62 -14.10 5.45
N SER A 120 10.85 -13.95 4.95
CA SER A 120 11.44 -14.85 3.97
C SER A 120 11.88 -16.16 4.60
N GLU A 121 11.60 -17.26 3.90
CA GLU A 121 12.15 -18.59 4.22
C GLU A 121 13.16 -19.04 3.15
N ILE A 122 13.67 -18.09 2.35
CA ILE A 122 14.68 -18.37 1.31
C ILE A 122 15.98 -18.79 1.99
N SER A 123 16.44 -20.01 1.73
CA SER A 123 17.70 -20.54 2.27
C SER A 123 18.92 -19.84 1.66
N ALA A 124 19.99 -19.67 2.45
CA ALA A 124 21.24 -19.00 2.06
C ALA A 124 21.99 -19.67 0.89
N LYS A 125 21.56 -20.85 0.43
CA LYS A 125 22.16 -21.53 -0.72
C LYS A 125 21.47 -21.07 -2.01
N GLY A 126 21.99 -19.99 -2.59
CA GLY A 126 21.55 -19.49 -3.89
C GLY A 126 22.01 -18.07 -4.17
N GLY A 127 23.32 -17.83 -4.18
CA GLY A 127 23.87 -16.55 -4.61
C GLY A 127 23.45 -16.23 -6.04
N LYS A 128 22.79 -15.08 -6.23
CA LYS A 128 22.49 -14.33 -7.48
C LYS A 128 21.89 -15.06 -8.71
N ALA A 129 21.90 -16.39 -8.81
CA ALA A 129 21.44 -17.13 -9.99
C ALA A 129 20.14 -17.94 -9.76
N ASP A 130 19.85 -18.38 -8.53
CA ASP A 130 18.74 -19.31 -8.27
C ASP A 130 17.37 -18.64 -8.05
N ALA A 131 17.33 -17.34 -7.78
CA ALA A 131 16.07 -16.62 -7.55
C ALA A 131 15.23 -16.43 -8.83
N ILE A 132 15.88 -16.45 -10.01
CA ILE A 132 15.21 -16.27 -11.31
C ILE A 132 14.68 -17.61 -11.85
N HIS A 133 15.21 -18.75 -11.39
CA HIS A 133 14.87 -20.07 -11.95
C HIS A 133 13.67 -20.78 -11.29
N ARG A 134 13.02 -20.16 -10.30
CA ARG A 134 11.87 -20.76 -9.57
C ARG A 134 10.50 -20.19 -9.96
N MET A 135 10.40 -19.39 -11.01
CA MET A 135 9.09 -18.98 -11.55
C MET A 135 8.55 -20.08 -12.47
N PRO A 136 7.35 -20.63 -12.22
CA PRO A 136 6.70 -21.50 -13.20
C PRO A 136 6.35 -20.65 -14.43
N THR A 137 6.80 -21.10 -15.60
CA THR A 137 6.37 -20.60 -16.93
C THR A 137 4.88 -20.73 -17.12
#